data_AF-X1GLP1-F1
#
_entry.id   AF-X1GLP1-F1
#
_cell.length_a   1.000
_cell.length_b   1.000
_cell.length_c   1.000
_cell.angle_alpha   90.00
_cell.angle_beta   90.00
_cell.angle_gamma   90.00
#
_symmetry.space_group_name_H-M   'P 1'
#
loop_
_entity.id
_entity.type
_entity.pdbx_description
1 polymer ?
#
loop_
_entity_poly.entity_id
_entity_poly.type
_entity_poly.pdbx_seq_one_letter_code
_entity_poly.pdbx_strand_id
1 'polypeptide(L)' 'GAALARMESRIALDALLDLLPEYEIDREGLRRVAMSNVCGWSNVPVKKVGG' A
#
# COMPACT_ATOMS: atom_id res chain seq x y z
N GLY A 1 -14.23 11.61 9.81
CA GLY A 1 -13.67 10.80 8.71
C GLY A 1 -12.19 11.05 8.49
N ALA A 2 -11.82 12.21 7.92
CA ALA A 2 -10.46 12.44 7.43
C ALA A 2 -9.34 12.38 8.50
N ALA A 3 -9.60 12.77 9.75
CA ALA A 3 -8.60 12.66 10.81
C ALA A 3 -8.31 11.20 11.20
N LEU A 4 -9.36 10.39 11.31
CA LEU A 4 -9.25 8.95 11.61
C LEU A 4 -8.53 8.21 10.48
N ALA A 5 -8.93 8.43 9.23
CA ALA A 5 -8.30 7.80 8.07
C ALA A 5 -6.79 8.09 7.97
N ARG A 6 -6.36 9.31 8.34
CA ARG A 6 -4.91 9.65 8.40
C ARG A 6 -4.20 8.89 9.51
N MET A 7 -4.80 8.79 10.68
CA MET A 7 -4.25 8.06 11.80
C MET A 7 -4.10 6.56 11.47
N GLU A 8 -5.15 5.96 10.92
CA GLU A 8 -5.16 4.56 10.49
C GLU A 8 -4.11 4.30 9.41
N SER A 9 -4.02 5.18 8.41
CA SER A 9 -3.02 5.07 7.34
C SER A 9 -1.60 5.12 7.89
N ARG A 10 -1.31 6.02 8.84
CA ARG A 10 0.01 6.10 9.47
C ARG A 10 0.36 4.79 10.20
N ILE A 11 -0.53 4.31 11.06
CA ILE A 11 -0.29 3.08 11.83
C ILE A 11 -0.07 1.87 10.89
N ALA A 12 -0.88 1.76 9.82
CA ALA A 12 -0.75 0.68 8.86
C ALA A 12 0.58 0.72 8.08
N LEU A 13 1.03 1.91 7.68
CA LEU A 13 2.30 2.09 6.97
C LEU A 13 3.50 1.85 7.88
N ASP A 14 3.45 2.31 9.14
CA ASP A 14 4.51 2.08 10.13
C ASP A 14 4.67 0.57 10.39
N ALA A 15 3.57 -0.14 10.64
CA ALA A 15 3.59 -1.59 10.86
C ALA A 15 4.06 -2.38 9.62
N LEU A 16 3.77 -1.88 8.41
CA LEU A 16 4.29 -2.48 7.17
C LEU A 16 5.82 -2.37 7.11
N LEU A 17 6.37 -1.20 7.45
CA LEU A 17 7.82 -0.94 7.42
C LEU A 17 8.58 -1.71 8.50
N ASP A 18 7.97 -1.99 9.65
CA ASP A 18 8.55 -2.89 10.67
C ASP A 18 8.77 -4.32 10.13
N LEU A 19 7.92 -4.77 9.20
CA LEU A 19 7.99 -6.11 8.60
C LEU A 19 8.83 -6.15 7.31
N LEU A 20 8.70 -5.09 6.50
CA LEU A 20 9.32 -4.91 5.20
C LEU A 20 9.96 -3.52 5.14
N PRO A 21 11.12 -3.33 5.80
CA PRO A 21 11.77 -2.02 5.88
C PRO A 21 12.26 -1.54 4.52
N GLU A 22 12.67 -2.49 3.66
CA GLU A 22 13.11 -2.25 2.30
C GLU A 22 12.29 -3.13 1.35
N TYR A 23 11.62 -2.49 0.41
CA TYR A 23 10.79 -3.17 -0.58
C TYR A 23 10.77 -2.43 -1.92
N GLU A 24 10.56 -3.19 -2.98
CA GLU A 24 10.32 -2.70 -4.33
C GLU A 24 8.89 -3.02 -4.77
N ILE A 25 8.30 -2.11 -5.53
CA ILE A 25 6.97 -2.29 -6.11
C ILE A 25 7.13 -2.86 -7.52
N ASP A 26 6.49 -3.99 -7.77
CA ASP A 26 6.37 -4.54 -9.12
C ASP A 26 5.30 -3.74 -9.88
N ARG A 27 5.77 -2.80 -10.71
CA ARG A 27 4.93 -1.86 -11.45
C ARG A 27 4.11 -2.52 -12.55
N GLU A 28 4.59 -3.62 -13.11
CA GLU A 28 3.91 -4.35 -14.18
C GLU A 28 2.69 -5.11 -13.63
N GLY A 29 2.78 -5.58 -12.38
CA GLY A 29 1.69 -6.29 -11.71
C GLY A 29 0.58 -5.41 -11.10
N LEU A 30 0.68 -4.09 -11.21
CA LEU A 30 -0.29 -3.16 -10.61
C LEU A 30 -1.68 -3.27 -11.28
N ARG A 31 -2.74 -3.38 -10.48
CA ARG A 31 -4.14 -3.39 -10.99
C ARG A 31 -5.01 -2.38 -10.28
N ARG A 32 -5.61 -1.46 -11.04
CA ARG A 32 -6.57 -0.48 -10.50
C ARG A 32 -7.92 -1.12 -10.27
N VAL A 33 -8.65 -0.63 -9.28
CA VAL A 33 -10.08 -0.91 -9.17
C VAL A 33 -10.83 -0.17 -10.28
N ALA A 34 -11.78 -0.85 -10.94
CA ALA A 34 -12.65 -0.26 -11.95
C ALA A 34 -13.98 0.20 -11.32
N MET A 35 -13.92 1.05 -10.30
CA MET A 35 -15.10 1.68 -9.69
C MET A 35 -15.10 3.19 -9.94
N SER A 36 -16.25 3.74 -10.31
CA SER A 36 -16.38 5.16 -10.69
C SER A 36 -16.37 6.12 -9.50
N ASN A 37 -16.71 5.65 -8.30
CA ASN A 37 -16.88 6.46 -7.09
C ASN A 37 -15.69 6.40 -6.12
N VAL A 38 -14.82 5.40 -6.24
CA VAL A 38 -13.69 5.17 -5.34
C VAL A 38 -12.47 4.81 -6.17
N CYS A 39 -11.43 5.65 -6.10
CA CYS A 39 -10.15 5.37 -6.72
C CYS A 39 -9.29 4.48 -5.83
N GLY A 40 -8.58 3.51 -6.43
CA GLY A 40 -7.67 2.64 -5.68
C GLY A 40 -6.99 1.59 -6.54
N TRP A 41 -6.27 0.71 -5.87
CA TRP A 41 -5.61 -0.46 -6.46
C TRP A 41 -6.20 -1.73 -5.84
N SER A 42 -6.56 -2.69 -6.68
CA SER A 42 -6.95 -4.04 -6.24
C SER A 42 -5.74 -4.95 -6.09
N ASN A 43 -4.59 -4.58 -6.68
CA ASN A 43 -3.34 -5.31 -6.56
C ASN A 43 -2.14 -4.37 -6.58
N VAL A 44 -1.31 -4.44 -5.55
CA VAL A 44 -0.02 -3.74 -5.44
C VAL A 44 1.03 -4.76 -4.98
N PRO A 45 1.63 -5.52 -5.92
CA PRO A 45 2.63 -6.52 -5.57
C PRO A 45 3.92 -5.83 -5.11
N VAL A 46 4.43 -6.25 -3.96
CA VAL A 46 5.69 -5.79 -3.38
C VAL A 46 6.64 -6.97 -3.20
N LYS A 47 7.93 -6.71 -3.35
CA LYS A 47 9.01 -7.68 -3.11
C LYS A 47 9.94 -7.07 -2.06
N LYS A 48 10.33 -7.87 -1.07
CA LYS A 48 11.37 -7.46 -0.12
C LYS A 48 12.68 -7.29 -0.89
N VAL A 49 13.40 -6.21 -0.60
CA VAL A 49 14.74 -5.99 -1.14
C VAL A 49 15.71 -6.01 0.03
N GLY A 50 16.83 -6.71 -0.13
CA GLY A 50 17.80 -6.88 0.94
C GLY A 50 17.52 -8.07 1.88
N GLY A 51 18.57 -8.88 2.05
CA GLY A 51 18.69 -10.00 2.98
C GLY A 51 20.15 -10.17 3.33
#